data_AF-A0A5B8B3N2-F1
#
_entry.id   AF-A0A5B8B3N2-F1
#
_cell.length_a   1.000
_cell.length_b   1.000
_cell.length_c   1.000
_cell.angle_alpha   90.00
_cell.angle_beta   90.00
_cell.angle_gamma   90.00
#
_symmetry.space_group_name_H-M   'P 1'
#
loop_
_entity.id
_entity.type
_entity.pdbx_description
1 polymer ?
#
loop_
_entity_poly.entity_id
_entity_poly.type
_entity_poly.pdbx_seq_one_letter_code
_entity_poly.pdbx_strand_id
1 'polypeptide(L)'
;MERRIEIVGRLLSPRLVVGALALVLVAGVAHSAATRADVPKIAAATQAEALYPDAPDGVDPVVTGPVSVSFRQRQADAGCDEAVWPNVPAACYPN
;
A
#
# COMPACT_ATOMS: atom_id res chain seq x y z
N MET A 1 22.14 61.71 -20.44
CA MET A 1 22.11 60.31 -20.89
C MET A 1 23.16 59.51 -20.13
N GLU A 2 22.79 58.29 -19.74
CA GLU A 2 23.65 57.11 -19.48
C GLU A 2 24.66 57.12 -18.30
N ARG A 3 24.17 57.03 -17.06
CA ARG A 3 25.03 56.54 -15.95
C ARG A 3 24.30 55.95 -14.74
N ARG A 4 23.20 55.21 -14.95
CA ARG A 4 22.44 54.54 -13.87
C ARG A 4 22.12 53.05 -14.09
N ILE A 5 22.68 52.41 -15.11
CA ILE A 5 22.39 50.99 -15.41
C ILE A 5 23.70 50.20 -15.60
N GLU A 6 24.62 50.26 -14.64
CA GLU A 6 25.81 49.39 -14.66
C GLU A 6 26.18 48.83 -13.27
N ILE A 7 25.28 48.89 -12.29
CA ILE A 7 25.58 48.41 -10.92
C ILE A 7 24.91 47.05 -10.63
N VAL A 8 23.94 46.63 -11.43
CA VAL A 8 23.23 45.34 -11.27
C VAL A 8 23.88 44.21 -12.09
N GLY A 9 25.05 44.44 -12.71
CA GLY A 9 25.71 43.45 -13.58
C GLY A 9 26.84 42.66 -12.91
N ARG A 10 27.20 42.95 -11.66
CA ARG A 10 28.50 42.51 -11.10
C ARG A 10 28.47 42.03 -9.65
N LEU A 11 27.38 41.41 -9.18
CA LEU A 11 27.33 40.88 -7.81
C LEU A 11 27.09 39.38 -7.66
N LEU A 12 26.90 38.63 -8.74
CA LEU A 12 26.88 37.16 -8.65
C LEU A 12 27.94 36.58 -9.57
N SER A 13 29.11 36.32 -8.99
CA SER A 13 30.14 35.55 -9.69
C SER A 13 29.56 34.16 -10.03
N PRO A 14 29.68 33.68 -11.28
CA PRO A 14 29.10 32.40 -11.69
C PRO A 14 29.64 31.23 -10.87
N ARG A 15 30.83 31.37 -10.28
CA ARG A 15 31.41 30.41 -9.33
C ARG A 15 30.60 30.26 -8.03
N LEU A 16 29.99 31.33 -7.52
CA LEU A 16 29.14 31.25 -6.32
C LEU A 16 27.80 30.57 -6.63
N VAL A 17 27.26 30.80 -7.83
CA VAL A 17 26.02 30.16 -8.29
C VAL A 17 26.24 28.65 -8.47
N VAL A 18 27.36 28.24 -9.09
CA VAL A 18 27.72 26.82 -9.26
C VAL A 18 28.04 26.15 -7.92
N GLY A 19 28.73 26.84 -7.00
CA GLY A 19 29.02 26.31 -5.67
C GLY A 19 27.78 26.08 -4.81
N ALA A 20 26.82 27.00 -4.84
CA ALA A 20 25.54 26.83 -4.15
C ALA A 20 24.71 25.68 -4.73
N LEU A 21 24.74 25.50 -6.06
CA LEU A 21 24.05 24.38 -6.71
C LEU A 21 24.65 23.02 -6.34
N ALA A 22 25.99 22.93 -6.22
CA ALA A 22 26.66 21.71 -5.80
C ALA A 22 26.33 21.29 -4.35
N LEU A 23 26.14 22.27 -3.45
CA LEU A 23 25.74 22.00 -2.06
C LEU A 23 24.29 21.48 -1.95
N VAL A 24 23.37 21.96 -2.79
CA VAL A 24 21.97 21.49 -2.81
C VAL A 24 21.87 20.05 -3.34
N LEU A 25 22.72 19.66 -4.29
CA LEU A 25 22.71 18.32 -4.90
C LEU A 25 23.25 17.22 -3.97
N VAL A 26 24.22 17.52 -3.09
CA VAL A 26 24.78 16.52 -2.15
C VAL A 26 23.80 16.16 -1.02
N ALA A 27 22.86 17.04 -0.68
CA ALA A 27 21.88 16.79 0.37
C ALA A 27 20.64 15.98 -0.08
N GLY A 28 20.48 15.74 -1.40
CA GLY A 28 19.24 15.20 -1.97
C GLY A 28 19.20 13.68 -2.23
N VAL A 29 20.28 12.94 -2.00
CA VAL A 29 20.41 11.54 -2.46
C VAL A 29 20.38 10.51 -1.33
N ALA A 30 19.42 10.61 -0.42
CA ALA A 30 19.03 9.45 0.38
C ALA A 30 17.64 9.74 0.91
N HIS A 31 16.61 9.04 0.41
CA HIS A 31 15.38 8.67 1.13
C HIS A 31 14.37 7.91 0.24
N SER A 32 14.70 7.54 -1.00
CA SER A 32 13.94 6.53 -1.74
C SER A 32 14.46 5.11 -1.46
N ALA A 33 14.48 4.73 -0.18
CA ALA A 33 14.32 3.32 0.16
C ALA A 33 12.81 3.11 0.29
N ALA A 34 12.20 2.61 -0.78
CA ALA A 34 10.82 2.19 -0.78
C ALA A 34 10.56 1.36 0.50
N THR A 35 9.47 1.74 1.17
CA THR A 35 8.85 1.02 2.28
C THR A 35 9.04 -0.49 2.18
N ARG A 36 9.87 -1.02 3.09
CA ARG A 36 9.73 -2.33 3.75
C ARG A 36 9.03 -3.40 2.91
N ALA A 37 9.80 -4.09 2.06
CA ALA A 37 9.44 -5.48 1.78
C ALA A 37 9.81 -6.27 3.04
N ASP A 38 8.91 -6.30 4.04
CA ASP A 38 8.88 -7.44 4.95
C ASP A 38 8.79 -8.65 4.02
N VAL A 39 9.86 -9.47 3.98
CA VAL A 39 9.80 -10.75 3.31
C VAL A 39 8.57 -11.44 3.88
N PRO A 40 7.54 -11.76 3.07
CA PRO A 40 6.40 -12.45 3.61
C PRO A 40 6.96 -13.75 4.16
N LYS A 41 6.96 -13.87 5.49
CA LYS A 41 6.97 -15.17 6.12
C LYS A 41 5.89 -15.91 5.36
N ILE A 42 6.25 -16.99 4.66
CA ILE A 42 5.27 -17.84 3.99
C ILE A 42 4.43 -18.40 5.14
N ALA A 43 3.42 -17.63 5.54
CA ALA A 43 2.37 -18.10 6.41
C ALA A 43 1.69 -19.19 5.59
N ALA A 44 1.45 -20.33 6.22
CA ALA A 44 0.59 -21.32 5.60
C ALA A 44 -0.73 -20.61 5.27
N ALA A 45 -1.17 -20.74 4.02
CA ALA A 45 -2.44 -20.17 3.59
C ALA A 45 -3.54 -20.63 4.55
N THR A 46 -4.36 -19.68 4.99
CA THR A 46 -5.60 -19.99 5.71
C THR A 46 -6.51 -20.83 4.81
N GLN A 47 -7.54 -21.46 5.40
CA GLN A 47 -8.52 -22.19 4.60
C GLN A 47 -9.16 -21.31 3.52
N ALA A 48 -9.52 -20.05 3.83
CA ALA A 48 -10.14 -19.15 2.86
C ALA A 48 -9.20 -18.80 1.71
N GLU A 49 -7.92 -18.51 1.99
CA GLU A 49 -6.90 -18.27 0.96
C GLU A 49 -6.66 -19.50 0.07
N ALA A 50 -6.77 -20.72 0.63
CA ALA A 50 -6.67 -21.95 -0.14
C ALA A 50 -7.89 -22.20 -1.03
N LEU A 51 -9.09 -21.79 -0.61
CA LEU A 51 -10.32 -21.87 -1.42
C LEU A 51 -10.35 -20.82 -2.54
N TYR A 52 -9.82 -19.61 -2.28
CA TYR A 52 -9.87 -18.48 -3.20
C TYR A 52 -8.46 -17.91 -3.48
N PRO A 53 -7.59 -18.66 -4.18
CA PRO A 53 -6.20 -18.26 -4.41
C PRO A 53 -6.05 -17.06 -5.36
N ASP A 54 -7.10 -16.72 -6.11
CA ASP A 54 -7.17 -15.60 -7.04
C ASP A 54 -7.75 -14.32 -6.43
N ALA A 55 -8.13 -14.35 -5.15
CA ALA A 55 -8.70 -13.23 -4.42
C ALA A 55 -7.71 -12.68 -3.36
N PRO A 56 -6.67 -11.91 -3.76
CA PRO A 56 -5.70 -11.36 -2.82
C PRO A 56 -6.31 -10.37 -1.81
N ASP A 57 -7.37 -9.69 -2.23
CA ASP A 57 -8.14 -8.75 -1.40
C ASP A 57 -9.30 -9.41 -0.64
N GLY A 58 -9.50 -10.72 -0.85
CA GLY A 58 -10.46 -11.54 -0.14
C GLY A 58 -11.85 -11.68 -0.73
N VAL A 59 -12.61 -12.58 -0.11
CA VAL A 59 -13.99 -12.91 -0.49
C VAL A 59 -14.87 -12.81 0.76
N ASP A 60 -15.91 -11.96 0.68
CA ASP A 60 -16.90 -11.78 1.73
C ASP A 60 -17.69 -13.10 1.95
N PRO A 61 -17.77 -13.63 3.19
CA PRO A 61 -18.59 -14.80 3.49
C PRO A 61 -20.11 -14.57 3.39
N VAL A 62 -20.57 -13.33 3.26
CA VAL A 62 -22.00 -12.99 3.15
C VAL A 62 -22.55 -13.42 1.79
N VAL A 63 -23.53 -14.33 1.82
CA VAL A 63 -24.26 -14.76 0.62
C VAL A 63 -25.47 -13.86 0.41
N THR A 64 -25.53 -13.19 -0.75
CA THR A 64 -26.62 -12.26 -1.12
C THR A 64 -27.85 -12.95 -1.72
N GLY A 65 -27.75 -14.24 -2.04
CA GLY A 65 -28.84 -15.06 -2.60
C GLY A 65 -29.61 -15.89 -1.56
N PRO A 66 -30.73 -16.53 -1.95
CA PRO A 66 -31.44 -17.44 -1.07
C PRO A 66 -30.57 -18.64 -0.71
N VAL A 67 -30.50 -18.94 0.58
CA VAL A 67 -29.77 -20.08 1.12
C VAL A 67 -30.69 -21.00 1.93
N SER A 68 -30.31 -22.27 2.03
CA SER A 68 -31.03 -23.23 2.87
C SER A 68 -30.94 -22.86 4.35
N VAL A 69 -31.91 -23.31 5.14
CA VAL A 69 -31.90 -23.16 6.59
C VAL A 69 -30.67 -23.83 7.20
N SER A 70 -30.29 -25.00 6.70
CA SER A 70 -29.12 -25.73 7.19
C SER A 70 -27.81 -25.01 6.92
N PHE A 71 -27.69 -24.27 5.81
CA PHE A 71 -26.49 -23.47 5.55
C PHE A 71 -26.42 -22.25 6.46
N ARG A 72 -27.53 -21.53 6.67
CA ARG A 72 -27.58 -20.43 7.64
C ARG A 72 -27.18 -20.87 9.04
N GLN A 73 -27.64 -22.05 9.46
CA GLN A 73 -27.25 -22.61 10.76
C GLN A 73 -25.75 -22.87 10.82
N ARG A 74 -25.15 -23.49 9.78
CA ARG A 74 -23.70 -23.69 9.71
C ARG A 74 -22.92 -22.37 9.76
N GLN A 75 -23.42 -21.33 9.10
CA GLN A 75 -22.78 -20.02 9.13
C GLN A 75 -22.80 -19.41 10.54
N ALA A 76 -23.93 -19.52 11.24
CA ALA A 76 -24.05 -19.08 12.63
C ALA A 76 -23.14 -19.89 13.57
N ASP A 77 -23.14 -21.22 13.44
CA ASP A 77 -22.31 -22.12 14.24
C ASP A 77 -20.80 -21.87 14.01
N ALA A 78 -20.43 -21.38 12.83
CA ALA A 78 -19.06 -21.04 12.46
C ALA A 78 -18.67 -19.58 12.72
N GLY A 79 -19.58 -18.73 13.21
CA GLY A 79 -19.31 -17.31 13.51
C GLY A 79 -18.97 -16.48 12.27
N CYS A 80 -19.64 -16.74 11.14
CA CYS A 80 -19.32 -16.10 9.87
C CYS A 80 -19.62 -14.60 9.81
N ASP A 81 -20.45 -14.09 10.73
CA ASP A 81 -20.79 -12.68 10.89
C ASP A 81 -19.64 -11.84 11.49
N GLU A 82 -18.76 -12.48 12.27
CA GLU A 82 -17.58 -11.84 12.86
C GLU A 82 -16.28 -12.17 12.11
N ALA A 83 -16.34 -13.08 11.14
CA ALA A 83 -15.17 -13.54 10.40
C ALA A 83 -14.59 -12.44 9.49
N VAL A 84 -13.27 -12.26 9.55
CA VAL A 84 -12.54 -11.26 8.75
C VAL A 84 -11.48 -11.94 7.92
N TRP A 85 -11.45 -11.64 6.63
CA TRP A 85 -10.42 -12.13 5.71
C TRP A 85 -9.00 -11.87 6.25
N PRO A 86 -8.06 -12.83 6.16
CA PRO A 86 -8.18 -14.16 5.56
C PRO A 86 -8.68 -15.26 6.53
N ASN A 87 -9.02 -14.91 7.78
CA ASN A 87 -9.42 -15.86 8.82
C ASN A 87 -10.92 -16.22 8.76
N VAL A 88 -11.40 -16.59 7.58
CA VAL A 88 -12.79 -17.00 7.36
C VAL A 88 -12.87 -18.54 7.32
N PRO A 89 -13.71 -19.18 8.15
CA PRO A 89 -13.93 -20.62 8.07
C PRO A 89 -14.50 -21.05 6.72
N ALA A 90 -14.05 -22.18 6.18
CA ALA A 90 -14.58 -22.71 4.93
C ALA A 90 -16.11 -22.96 4.98
N ALA A 91 -16.65 -23.24 6.17
CA ALA A 91 -18.08 -23.43 6.40
C ALA A 91 -18.93 -22.18 6.10
N CYS A 92 -18.31 -21.00 6.03
CA CYS A 92 -18.97 -19.75 5.67
C CYS A 92 -19.30 -19.65 4.19
N TYR A 93 -18.65 -20.45 3.35
CA TYR A 93 -18.87 -20.47 1.92
C TYR A 93 -19.81 -21.62 1.52
N PRO A 94 -20.68 -21.39 0.52
CA PRO A 94 -21.45 -22.47 -0.06
C PRO A 94 -20.50 -23.43 -0.80
N ASN A 95 -20.78 -24.74 -0.70
CA ASN A 95 -20.10 -25.76 -1.52
C ASN A 95 -20.65 -25.80 -2.95
#